data_AF-A0A069SEE7-F1
#
_entry.id   AF-A0A069SEE7-F1
#
_cell.length_a   1.000
_cell.length_b   1.000
_cell.length_c   1.000
_cell.angle_alpha   90.00
_cell.angle_beta   90.00
_cell.angle_gamma   90.00
#
_symmetry.space_group_name_H-M   'P 1'
#
loop_
_entity.id
_entity.type
_entity.pdbx_description
1 polymer ?
#
loop_
_entity_poly.entity_id
_entity_poly.type
_entity_poly.pdbx_seq_one_letter_code
_entity_poly.pdbx_strand_id
1 'polypeptide(L)' 'MEENNELINNPAVEYTDDNIRHLSDMEHVRTRPGMYIGKLGDGSHAEDGIYVLLKEIIDNSIDEFKMQAG' A
#
# COMPACT_ATOMS: atom_id res chain seq x y z
N MET A 1 -12.64 -40.20 -38.94
CA MET A 1 -12.71 -38.97 -38.13
C MET A 1 -11.63 -39.10 -37.10
N GLU A 2 -10.45 -38.54 -37.38
CA GLU A 2 -9.36 -38.47 -36.40
C GLU A 2 -9.63 -37.26 -35.51
N GLU A 3 -9.86 -37.53 -34.24
CA GLU A 3 -10.13 -36.54 -33.22
C GLU A 3 -8.78 -35.95 -32.78
N ASN A 4 -8.45 -34.76 -33.28
CA ASN A 4 -7.24 -34.03 -32.90
C ASN A 4 -7.42 -33.48 -31.47
N ASN A 5 -6.93 -34.23 -30.48
CA ASN A 5 -6.84 -33.77 -29.10
C ASN A 5 -5.61 -32.85 -28.95
N GLU A 6 -5.77 -31.57 -29.31
CA GLU A 6 -4.79 -30.54 -28.96
C GLU A 6 -4.80 -30.35 -27.44
N LEU A 7 -3.78 -30.88 -26.78
CA LEU A 7 -3.52 -30.62 -25.36
C LEU A 7 -3.21 -29.13 -25.19
N ILE A 8 -4.15 -28.38 -24.63
CA ILE A 8 -3.94 -26.99 -24.23
C ILE A 8 -2.86 -26.98 -23.15
N ASN A 9 -1.63 -26.68 -23.57
CA ASN A 9 -0.48 -26.58 -22.70
C ASN A 9 -0.56 -25.23 -21.97
N ASN A 10 -1.45 -25.14 -20.99
CA ASN A 10 -1.53 -23.97 -20.12
C ASN A 10 -0.40 -24.12 -19.08
N PRO A 11 0.68 -23.33 -19.12
CA PRO A 11 1.70 -23.43 -18.09
C PRO A 11 1.03 -23.16 -16.75
N ALA A 12 1.01 -24.16 -15.88
CA ALA A 12 0.49 -24.00 -14.53
C ALA A 12 1.28 -22.86 -13.87
N VAL A 13 0.59 -21.85 -13.36
CA VAL A 13 1.22 -20.74 -12.63
C VAL A 13 1.82 -21.34 -11.37
N GLU A 14 3.13 -21.53 -11.38
CA GLU A 14 3.86 -22.15 -10.28
C GLU A 14 4.06 -21.10 -9.17
N TYR A 15 3.45 -21.35 -8.01
CA TYR A 15 3.62 -20.54 -6.82
C TYR A 15 4.70 -21.17 -5.94
N THR A 16 5.88 -20.57 -6.01
CA THR A 16 7.12 -20.96 -5.33
C THR A 16 7.49 -19.91 -4.27
N ASP A 17 8.47 -20.22 -3.42
CA ASP A 17 8.93 -19.29 -2.38
C ASP A 17 9.42 -17.95 -2.96
N ASP A 18 9.95 -17.95 -4.18
CA ASP A 18 10.40 -16.75 -4.89
C ASP A 18 9.25 -15.77 -5.21
N ASN A 19 7.99 -16.22 -5.16
CA ASN A 19 6.83 -15.36 -5.35
C ASN A 19 6.47 -14.54 -4.10
N ILE A 20 7.02 -14.88 -2.93
CA ILE A 20 6.83 -14.12 -1.69
C ILE A 20 7.76 -12.90 -1.70
N ARG A 21 7.17 -11.71 -1.66
CA ARG A 21 7.92 -10.45 -1.65
C ARG A 21 7.82 -9.78 -0.29
N HIS A 22 8.97 -9.58 0.34
CA HIS A 22 9.11 -8.69 1.49
C HIS A 22 9.43 -7.29 0.97
N LEU A 23 8.52 -6.36 1.20
CA LEU A 23 8.75 -4.95 0.88
C LEU A 23 9.52 -4.30 2.03
N SER A 24 10.41 -3.37 1.70
CA SER A 24 11.03 -2.51 2.71
C SER A 24 9.99 -1.58 3.34
N ASP A 25 10.28 -1.07 4.53
CA ASP A 25 9.33 -0.28 5.35
C ASP A 25 8.66 0.85 4.54
N MET A 26 9.45 1.64 3.80
CA MET A 26 8.93 2.75 2.99
C MET A 26 8.20 2.29 1.73
N GLU A 27 8.61 1.16 1.15
CA GLU A 27 8.00 0.64 -0.08
C GLU A 27 6.58 0.16 0.19
N HIS A 28 6.32 -0.45 1.34
CA HIS A 28 4.97 -0.87 1.72
C HIS A 28 4.04 0.34 1.93
N VAL A 29 4.52 1.38 2.62
CA VAL A 29 3.76 2.63 2.85
C VAL A 29 3.35 3.27 1.52
N ARG A 30 4.28 3.34 0.57
CA ARG A 30 4.02 3.97 -0.74
C ARG A 30 3.18 3.11 -1.68
N THR A 31 3.27 1.78 -1.59
CA THR A 31 2.51 0.85 -2.43
C THR A 31 1.04 0.77 -1.99
N ARG A 32 0.79 0.87 -0.68
CA ARG A 32 -0.56 0.80 -0.09
C ARG A 32 -0.81 1.99 0.83
N PRO A 33 -0.79 3.23 0.30
CA PRO A 33 -0.90 4.43 1.11
C PRO A 33 -2.26 4.51 1.81
N GLY A 34 -3.31 3.92 1.24
CA GLY A 34 -4.62 3.95 1.86
C GLY A 34 -4.73 3.19 3.19
N MET A 35 -3.80 2.28 3.48
CA MET A 35 -3.70 1.67 4.80
C MET A 35 -3.25 2.67 5.87
N TYR A 36 -2.52 3.73 5.49
CA TYR A 36 -1.94 4.71 6.40
C TYR A 36 -2.68 6.05 6.41
N ILE A 37 -3.16 6.50 5.24
CA ILE A 37 -3.78 7.84 5.08
C ILE A 37 -5.21 7.78 4.54
N GLY A 38 -5.81 6.59 4.44
CA GLY A 38 -7.17 6.41 3.94
C GLY A 38 -7.30 6.61 2.43
N LYS A 39 -7.95 7.68 1.98
CA LYS A 39 -8.19 7.91 0.55
C LYS A 39 -7.08 8.74 -0.07
N LEU A 40 -6.50 8.23 -1.16
CA LEU A 40 -5.75 9.07 -2.09
C LEU A 40 -6.73 10.01 -2.79
N GLY A 41 -6.52 11.31 -2.66
CA GLY A 41 -7.35 12.34 -3.27
C GLY A 41 -6.52 13.52 -3.75
N ASP A 42 -7.17 14.44 -4.44
CA ASP A 42 -6.55 15.65 -5.00
C ASP A 42 -6.63 16.85 -4.03
N GLY A 43 -7.19 16.66 -2.84
CA GLY A 43 -7.37 17.68 -1.81
C GLY A 43 -8.69 18.44 -1.95
N SER A 44 -9.54 18.10 -2.92
CA SER A 44 -10.87 18.71 -3.09
C SER A 44 -11.86 18.28 -2.00
N HIS A 45 -11.61 17.15 -1.34
CA HIS A 45 -12.47 16.64 -0.27
C HIS A 45 -11.76 16.60 1.07
N ALA A 46 -12.48 16.93 2.14
CA ALA A 46 -11.93 16.95 3.50
C ALA A 46 -11.45 15.57 4.00
N GLU A 47 -11.95 14.49 3.39
CA GLU A 47 -11.56 13.10 3.66
C GLU A 47 -10.27 12.67 2.93
N ASP A 48 -9.69 13.54 2.10
CA ASP A 48 -8.49 13.21 1.34
C ASP A 48 -7.27 13.11 2.26
N GLY A 49 -6.43 12.11 2.02
CA GLY A 49 -5.30 11.76 2.88
C GLY A 49 -4.25 12.86 3.06
N ILE A 50 -4.25 13.90 2.20
CA ILE A 50 -3.39 15.08 2.38
C ILE A 50 -3.69 15.81 3.69
N TYR A 51 -4.96 15.86 4.10
CA TYR A 51 -5.36 16.51 5.35
C TYR A 51 -5.02 15.64 6.56
N VAL A 52 -5.08 14.31 6.42
CA VAL A 52 -4.61 13.36 7.44
C VAL A 52 -3.10 13.54 7.66
N LEU A 53 -2.30 13.58 6.60
CA LEU A 53 -0.85 13.81 6.72
C LEU A 53 -0.53 15.11 7.45
N LEU A 54 -1.20 16.21 7.12
CA LEU A 54 -0.99 17.48 7.81
C LEU A 54 -1.38 17.40 9.29
N LYS A 55 -2.51 16.75 9.59
CA LYS A 55 -2.98 16.51 10.96
C LYS A 55 -1.96 15.73 11.77
N GLU A 56 -1.42 14.64 11.25
CA GLU A 56 -0.41 13.83 11.95
C GLU A 56 0.84 14.62 12.30
N ILE A 57 1.33 15.50 11.41
CA ILE A 57 2.50 16.33 11.71
C ILE A 57 2.20 17.33 12.84
N ILE A 58 1.02 17.95 12.82
CA ILE A 58 0.60 18.88 13.87
C ILE A 58 0.42 18.16 15.19
N ASP A 59 -0.26 17.01 15.18
CA ASP A 59 -0.53 16.21 16.37
C ASP A 59 0.79 15.71 17.00
N ASN A 60 1.75 15.24 16.18
CA ASN A 60 3.10 14.89 16.64
C ASN A 60 3.84 16.09 17.25
N SER A 61 3.74 17.28 16.65
CA SER A 61 4.37 18.50 17.18
C SER A 61 3.79 18.90 18.53
N ILE A 62 2.48 18.73 18.72
CA ILE A 62 1.79 19.00 19.99
C ILE A 62 2.23 17.98 21.05
N ASP A 63 2.36 16.71 20.67
CA ASP A 63 2.79 15.66 21.59
C ASP A 63 4.23 15.88 22.05
N GLU A 64 5.15 16.25 21.15
CA GLU A 64 6.51 16.66 21.51
C GLU A 64 6.53 17.85 22.50
N PHE A 65 5.71 18.88 22.24
CA PHE A 65 5.59 20.03 23.15
C PHE A 65 5.08 19.62 24.54
N LYS A 66 4.03 18.80 24.61
CA LYS A 66 3.48 18.29 25.88
C LYS A 66 4.48 17.43 26.64
N MET A 67 5.28 16.65 25.92
CA MET A 67 6.32 15.79 26.49
C MET A 67 7.57 16.55 26.91
N GLN A 68 7.66 17.87 26.65
CA GLN A 68 8.86 18.69 26.88
C GLN A 68 10.12 18.07 26.24
N ALA A 69 9.94 17.39 25.11
CA ALA A 69 11.00 16.65 24.43
C ALA A 69 11.68 17.46 23.31
N GLY A 70 11.35 18.75 23.19
CA GLY A 70 11.90 19.71 22.22
C GLY A 70 12.84 20.73 22.83
#